data_AF-A0A1M6GK21-F1
#
_entry.id   AF-A0A1M6GK21-F1
#
_cell.length_a   1.000
_cell.length_b   1.000
_cell.length_c   1.000
_cell.angle_alpha   90.00
_cell.angle_beta   90.00
_cell.angle_gamma   90.00
#
_symmetry.space_group_name_H-M   'P 1'
#
loop_
_entity.id
_entity.type
_entity.pdbx_description
1 polymer ?
#
loop_
_entity_poly.entity_id
_entity_poly.type
_entity_poly.pdbx_seq_one_letter_code
_entity_poly.pdbx_strand_id
1 'polypeptide(L)'
;MGTLEQDNKLLDKFVNKFLLIEGTGFSIDSQEKYYLQGDMDCIIDIVVKNKESICFIENKVNSSEGERQLGRYSKVLNEIKVNDNKNVYLRYCTKYYDKKDISNINFEQYRWSDVYAFLNQYKENKIIEECLEFLRGEGMSSAGDFNFQDLIVLSNINATIAKMDECLDMVKPKLTECFGKPYERDYERLKQICLNEQYVMWSENIIGDGYSEVIVGFEFRGEGKIPKVVVSLVIAKNNSEFGNITNKIKENENIFDGCVEDTSVNIYYFEKPLSDFLSSSNQNKEICEWFAKKIDIINTLK
;
A
#
# COMPACT_ATOMS: atom_id res chain seq x y z
N MET A 1 3.31 -13.39 -15.06
CA MET A 1 4.21 -13.75 -16.18
C MET A 1 3.65 -14.81 -17.12
N GLY A 2 2.59 -15.56 -16.78
CA GLY A 2 1.90 -16.45 -17.74
C GLY A 2 1.39 -15.77 -19.02
N THR A 3 1.28 -14.44 -19.03
CA THR A 3 0.99 -13.62 -20.21
C THR A 3 2.05 -13.70 -21.31
N LEU A 4 3.34 -13.83 -20.95
CA LEU A 4 4.44 -13.89 -21.92
C LEU A 4 4.60 -15.28 -22.54
N GLU A 5 4.18 -16.34 -21.82
CA GLU A 5 4.20 -17.74 -22.30
C GLU A 5 3.29 -17.95 -23.51
N GLN A 6 2.23 -17.16 -23.64
CA GLN A 6 1.21 -17.33 -24.69
C GLN A 6 1.58 -16.63 -26.01
N ASP A 7 2.62 -15.78 -26.01
CA ASP A 7 3.10 -15.07 -27.21
C ASP A 7 4.63 -15.10 -27.26
N ASN A 8 5.18 -16.12 -27.92
CA ASN A 8 6.63 -16.28 -28.11
C ASN A 8 7.29 -15.07 -28.78
N LYS A 9 6.59 -14.33 -29.65
CA LYS A 9 7.16 -13.14 -30.29
C LYS A 9 7.28 -11.99 -29.29
N LEU A 10 6.32 -11.87 -28.38
CA LEU A 10 6.38 -10.90 -27.30
C LEU A 10 7.42 -11.30 -26.26
N LEU A 11 7.54 -12.59 -25.92
CA LEU A 11 8.59 -13.10 -25.04
C LEU A 11 9.97 -12.79 -25.61
N ASP A 12 10.23 -13.13 -26.87
CA ASP A 12 11.51 -12.78 -27.52
C ASP A 12 11.73 -11.26 -27.48
N LYS A 13 10.73 -10.42 -27.78
CA LYS A 13 10.86 -8.96 -27.65
C LYS A 13 11.18 -8.51 -26.23
N PHE A 14 10.54 -9.07 -25.21
CA PHE A 14 10.81 -8.77 -23.81
C PHE A 14 12.25 -9.13 -23.45
N VAL A 15 12.70 -10.32 -23.81
CA VAL A 15 14.06 -10.78 -23.51
C VAL A 15 15.12 -9.93 -24.20
N ASN A 16 14.93 -9.62 -25.48
CA ASN A 16 15.89 -8.83 -26.26
C ASN A 16 15.89 -7.36 -25.86
N LYS A 17 14.72 -6.73 -25.74
CA LYS A 17 14.62 -5.28 -25.55
C LYS A 17 14.62 -4.84 -24.10
N PHE A 18 14.08 -5.66 -23.20
CA PHE A 18 13.96 -5.32 -21.78
C PHE A 18 15.04 -6.01 -20.96
N LEU A 19 15.22 -7.34 -21.10
CA LEU A 19 16.27 -8.05 -20.35
C LEU A 19 17.68 -7.87 -20.94
N LEU A 20 17.77 -7.30 -22.14
CA LEU A 20 18.99 -7.04 -22.90
C LEU A 20 19.77 -8.32 -23.22
N ILE A 21 19.05 -9.37 -23.63
CA ILE A 21 19.62 -10.68 -23.98
C ILE A 21 19.25 -11.00 -25.42
N GLU A 22 20.24 -11.03 -26.29
CA GLU A 22 20.04 -11.33 -27.71
C GLU A 22 19.65 -12.80 -27.93
N GLY A 23 18.70 -13.03 -28.82
CA GLY A 23 18.32 -14.38 -29.27
C GLY A 23 16.85 -14.50 -29.64
N THR A 24 16.43 -15.70 -30.01
CA THR A 24 15.03 -16.02 -30.30
C THR A 24 14.68 -17.41 -29.81
N GLY A 25 13.38 -17.73 -29.78
CA GLY A 25 12.91 -19.04 -29.33
C GLY A 25 13.19 -19.25 -27.85
N PHE A 26 13.04 -18.18 -27.06
CA PHE A 26 13.09 -18.30 -25.62
C PHE A 26 11.87 -19.08 -25.10
N SER A 27 12.11 -19.90 -24.08
CA SER A 27 11.09 -20.44 -23.20
C SER A 27 11.22 -19.79 -21.83
N ILE A 28 10.13 -19.80 -21.08
CA ILE A 28 10.08 -19.30 -19.71
C ILE A 28 9.46 -20.37 -18.82
N ASP A 29 10.09 -20.58 -17.67
CA ASP A 29 9.67 -21.52 -16.64
C ASP A 29 9.68 -20.77 -15.29
N SER A 30 8.87 -21.21 -14.34
CA SER A 30 8.83 -20.62 -12.99
C SER A 30 9.12 -21.66 -11.91
N GLN A 31 9.70 -21.22 -10.80
CA GLN A 31 10.00 -22.05 -9.64
C GLN A 31 10.88 -23.27 -9.96
N GLU A 32 11.84 -23.11 -10.88
CA GLU A 32 12.76 -24.19 -11.25
C GLU A 32 13.75 -24.48 -10.12
N LYS A 33 13.96 -25.77 -9.83
CA LYS A 33 14.87 -26.22 -8.76
C LYS A 33 16.23 -26.60 -9.32
N TYR A 34 17.29 -26.08 -8.70
CA TYR A 34 18.68 -26.41 -8.97
C TYR A 34 19.38 -26.86 -7.69
N TYR A 35 20.10 -27.97 -7.79
CA TYR A 35 20.80 -28.57 -6.66
C TYR A 35 22.25 -28.08 -6.62
N LEU A 36 22.72 -27.65 -5.45
CA LEU A 36 24.11 -27.20 -5.25
C LEU A 36 24.82 -28.15 -4.30
N GLN A 37 25.94 -28.74 -4.76
CA GLN A 37 26.72 -29.61 -3.89
C GLN A 37 27.44 -28.78 -2.81
N GLY A 38 27.10 -29.04 -1.54
CA GLY A 38 27.73 -28.36 -0.39
C GLY A 38 27.21 -26.95 -0.12
N ASP A 39 26.08 -26.56 -0.70
CA ASP A 39 25.34 -25.34 -0.37
C ASP A 39 23.84 -25.65 -0.31
N MET A 40 23.01 -24.66 0.01
CA MET A 40 21.55 -24.81 -0.01
C MET A 40 21.02 -24.78 -1.45
N ASP A 41 20.13 -25.71 -1.79
CA ASP A 41 19.44 -25.78 -3.09
C ASP A 41 18.71 -24.47 -3.43
N CYS A 42 18.62 -24.19 -4.71
CA CYS A 42 18.01 -22.98 -5.25
C CYS A 42 16.66 -23.31 -5.89
N ILE A 43 15.64 -22.53 -5.55
CA ILE A 43 14.42 -22.43 -6.35
C ILE A 43 14.48 -21.06 -7.01
N ILE A 44 14.52 -21.01 -8.33
CA ILE A 44 14.60 -19.77 -9.08
C ILE A 44 13.18 -19.33 -9.41
N ASP A 45 12.84 -18.09 -9.09
CA ASP A 45 11.50 -17.57 -9.36
C ASP A 45 11.09 -17.77 -10.81
N ILE A 46 11.96 -17.33 -11.73
CA ILE A 46 11.72 -17.38 -13.16
C ILE A 46 13.02 -17.69 -13.89
N VAL A 47 12.95 -18.65 -14.82
CA VAL A 47 14.06 -19.03 -15.70
C VAL A 47 13.64 -18.78 -17.13
N VAL A 48 14.41 -17.97 -17.84
CA VAL A 48 14.24 -17.75 -19.28
C VAL A 48 15.43 -18.37 -20.00
N LYS A 49 15.19 -19.24 -20.98
CA LYS A 49 16.26 -19.97 -21.66
C LYS A 49 15.97 -20.22 -23.13
N ASN A 50 17.02 -20.31 -23.92
CA ASN A 50 16.98 -20.88 -25.27
C ASN A 50 18.16 -21.85 -25.43
N LYS A 51 18.52 -22.16 -26.68
CA LYS A 51 19.65 -23.06 -26.98
C LYS A 51 20.99 -22.49 -26.51
N GLU A 52 21.18 -21.17 -26.58
CA GLU A 52 22.48 -20.50 -26.40
C GLU A 52 22.60 -19.81 -25.03
N SER A 53 21.48 -19.43 -24.43
CA SER A 53 21.43 -18.53 -23.29
C SER A 53 20.47 -19.04 -22.20
N ILE A 54 20.79 -18.71 -20.96
CA ILE A 54 19.91 -18.89 -19.79
C ILE A 54 19.99 -17.67 -18.88
N CYS A 55 18.84 -17.25 -18.38
CA CYS A 55 18.67 -16.10 -17.51
C CYS A 55 17.84 -16.50 -16.30
N PHE A 56 18.38 -16.27 -15.11
CA PHE A 56 17.60 -16.34 -13.88
C PHE A 56 17.06 -14.96 -13.55
N ILE A 57 15.79 -14.88 -13.17
CA ILE A 57 15.12 -13.65 -12.75
C ILE A 57 14.57 -13.90 -11.36
N GLU A 58 15.05 -13.12 -10.40
CA GLU A 58 14.51 -13.08 -9.03
C GLU A 58 13.56 -11.90 -8.90
N ASN A 59 12.36 -12.12 -8.33
CA ASN A 59 11.33 -11.09 -8.21
C ASN A 59 10.99 -10.79 -6.74
N LYS A 60 11.07 -9.52 -6.34
CA LYS A 60 10.66 -9.07 -5.00
C LYS A 60 9.60 -7.98 -5.08
N VAL A 61 8.49 -8.19 -4.36
CA VAL A 61 7.41 -7.20 -4.24
C VAL A 61 7.45 -6.56 -2.86
N ASN A 62 7.30 -7.35 -1.80
CA ASN A 62 7.27 -6.86 -0.41
C ASN A 62 8.24 -7.60 0.52
N SER A 63 9.10 -8.46 -0.02
CA SER A 63 10.06 -9.25 0.74
C SER A 63 11.49 -8.78 0.48
N SER A 64 12.33 -8.90 1.50
CA SER A 64 13.78 -8.77 1.35
C SER A 64 14.37 -9.98 0.63
N GLU A 65 15.60 -9.83 0.16
CA GLU A 65 16.39 -10.94 -0.36
C GLU A 65 16.56 -12.04 0.70
N GLY A 66 16.41 -13.30 0.29
CA GLY A 66 16.76 -14.43 1.15
C GLY A 66 18.27 -14.50 1.38
N GLU A 67 18.70 -15.18 2.43
CA GLU A 67 20.11 -15.26 2.77
C GLU A 67 20.97 -15.77 1.59
N ARG A 68 21.91 -14.92 1.13
CA ARG A 68 22.85 -15.18 0.02
C ARG A 68 22.17 -15.66 -1.27
N GLN A 69 20.90 -15.34 -1.48
CA GLN A 69 20.08 -15.93 -2.57
C GLN A 69 20.68 -15.65 -3.94
N LEU A 70 20.98 -14.39 -4.26
CA LEU A 70 21.56 -14.02 -5.55
C LEU A 70 22.96 -14.62 -5.74
N GLY A 71 23.74 -14.70 -4.66
CA GLY A 71 25.07 -15.33 -4.69
C GLY A 71 25.00 -16.82 -5.03
N ARG A 72 24.00 -17.55 -4.53
CA ARG A 72 23.78 -18.95 -4.88
C ARG A 72 23.33 -19.12 -6.33
N TYR A 73 22.49 -18.21 -6.84
CA TYR A 73 22.07 -18.22 -8.24
C TYR A 73 23.24 -18.01 -9.18
N SER A 74 24.16 -17.09 -8.85
CA SER A 74 25.39 -16.91 -9.62
C SER A 74 26.26 -18.16 -9.64
N LYS A 75 26.30 -18.97 -8.56
CA LYS A 75 27.05 -20.23 -8.56
C LYS A 75 26.47 -21.23 -9.56
N VAL A 76 25.16 -21.46 -9.50
CA VAL A 76 24.45 -22.37 -10.44
C VAL A 76 24.68 -21.92 -11.89
N LEU A 77 24.51 -20.63 -12.17
CA LEU A 77 24.72 -20.11 -13.52
C LEU A 77 26.17 -20.30 -13.99
N ASN A 78 27.17 -20.12 -13.12
CA ASN A 78 28.56 -20.38 -13.49
C ASN A 78 28.83 -21.85 -13.79
N GLU A 79 28.21 -22.79 -13.06
CA GLU A 79 28.29 -24.22 -13.38
C GLU A 79 27.66 -24.53 -14.75
N ILE A 80 26.49 -23.97 -15.05
CA ILE A 80 25.82 -24.14 -16.35
C ILE A 80 26.68 -23.55 -17.48
N LYS A 81 27.30 -22.39 -17.26
CA LYS A 81 28.22 -21.77 -18.24
C LYS A 81 29.36 -22.71 -18.60
N VAL A 82 29.93 -23.40 -17.61
CA VAL A 82 31.07 -24.32 -17.82
C VAL A 82 30.61 -25.65 -18.44
N ASN A 83 29.54 -26.23 -17.94
CA ASN A 83 29.11 -27.58 -18.32
C ASN A 83 28.35 -27.62 -19.65
N ASP A 84 27.50 -26.61 -19.89
CA ASP A 84 26.59 -26.58 -21.03
C ASP A 84 27.02 -25.55 -22.10
N ASN A 85 28.11 -24.81 -21.85
CA ASN A 85 28.64 -23.75 -22.72
C ASN A 85 27.59 -22.70 -23.13
N LYS A 86 26.74 -22.30 -22.18
CA LYS A 86 25.70 -21.26 -22.37
C LYS A 86 26.15 -19.88 -21.92
N ASN A 87 25.58 -18.85 -22.55
CA ASN A 87 25.62 -17.49 -22.02
C ASN A 87 24.68 -17.38 -20.82
N VAL A 88 25.14 -16.76 -19.74
CA VAL A 88 24.42 -16.75 -18.46
C VAL A 88 24.17 -15.35 -17.95
N TYR A 89 22.96 -15.14 -17.46
CA TYR A 89 22.45 -13.84 -17.06
C TYR A 89 21.71 -13.96 -15.73
N LEU A 90 21.87 -12.96 -14.88
CA LEU A 90 21.09 -12.82 -13.65
C LEU A 90 20.36 -11.47 -13.69
N ARG A 91 19.07 -11.48 -13.41
CA ARG A 91 18.22 -10.28 -13.36
C ARG A 91 17.51 -10.22 -12.02
N TYR A 92 17.39 -9.02 -11.48
CA TYR A 92 16.70 -8.79 -10.22
C TYR A 92 15.61 -7.74 -10.43
N CYS A 93 14.35 -8.09 -10.16
CA CYS A 93 13.21 -7.21 -10.33
C CYS A 93 12.58 -6.89 -8.97
N THR A 94 12.44 -5.60 -8.66
CA THR A 94 12.01 -5.13 -7.32
C THR A 94 10.87 -4.12 -7.41
N LYS A 95 9.96 -4.10 -6.44
CA LYS A 95 8.94 -3.03 -6.36
C LYS A 95 9.55 -1.72 -5.90
N TYR A 96 10.36 -1.77 -4.84
CA TYR A 96 11.03 -0.62 -4.26
C TYR A 96 12.50 -0.58 -4.64
N TYR A 97 13.13 0.58 -4.47
CA TYR A 97 14.56 0.74 -4.73
C TYR A 97 15.39 -0.12 -3.74
N ASP A 98 16.06 -1.16 -4.26
CA ASP A 98 16.91 -2.08 -3.49
C ASP A 98 18.16 -2.43 -4.31
N LYS A 99 19.07 -1.46 -4.49
CA LYS A 99 20.24 -1.62 -5.37
C LYS A 99 21.18 -2.72 -4.88
N LYS A 100 21.53 -3.66 -5.77
CA LYS A 100 22.53 -4.71 -5.54
C LYS A 100 23.84 -4.40 -6.28
N ASP A 101 24.93 -4.94 -5.75
CA ASP A 101 26.26 -4.86 -6.36
C ASP A 101 26.78 -6.28 -6.60
N ILE A 102 26.63 -6.77 -7.83
CA ILE A 102 27.01 -8.12 -8.28
C ILE A 102 27.83 -7.97 -9.55
N SER A 103 29.08 -8.44 -9.51
CA SER A 103 30.04 -8.25 -10.62
C SER A 103 30.54 -9.56 -11.25
N ASN A 104 30.29 -10.70 -10.60
CA ASN A 104 30.80 -12.02 -11.01
C ASN A 104 29.94 -12.71 -12.09
N ILE A 105 28.87 -12.07 -12.56
CA ILE A 105 27.99 -12.52 -13.64
C ILE A 105 27.42 -11.32 -14.37
N ASN A 106 26.90 -11.50 -15.58
CA ASN A 106 26.13 -10.46 -16.26
C ASN A 106 24.85 -10.19 -15.46
N PHE A 107 24.87 -9.14 -14.66
CA PHE A 107 23.82 -8.76 -13.72
C PHE A 107 23.18 -7.44 -14.13
N GLU A 108 21.86 -7.40 -14.14
CA GLU A 108 21.09 -6.16 -14.28
C GLU A 108 19.93 -6.15 -13.28
N GLN A 109 19.54 -4.95 -12.85
CA GLN A 109 18.45 -4.76 -11.92
C GLN A 109 17.39 -3.84 -12.52
N TYR A 110 16.13 -4.24 -12.34
CA TYR A 110 14.96 -3.50 -12.80
C TYR A 110 13.98 -3.27 -11.65
N ARG A 111 13.12 -2.29 -11.84
CA ARG A 111 11.90 -2.10 -11.04
C ARG A 111 10.70 -2.65 -11.78
N TRP A 112 9.67 -3.06 -11.04
CA TRP A 112 8.38 -3.42 -11.63
C TRP A 112 7.76 -2.25 -12.43
N SER A 113 8.08 -1.00 -12.07
CA SER A 113 7.74 0.19 -12.86
C SER A 113 8.33 0.17 -14.27
N ASP A 114 9.53 -0.41 -14.42
CA ASP A 114 10.21 -0.50 -15.71
C ASP A 114 9.55 -1.58 -16.58
N VAL A 115 9.15 -2.70 -15.96
CA VAL A 115 8.35 -3.75 -16.62
C VAL A 115 7.01 -3.17 -17.07
N TYR A 116 6.34 -2.40 -16.21
CA TYR A 116 5.09 -1.71 -16.55
C TYR A 116 5.28 -0.79 -17.76
N ALA A 117 6.31 0.07 -17.74
CA ALA A 117 6.60 1.00 -18.83
C ALA A 117 6.86 0.28 -20.16
N PHE A 118 7.56 -0.88 -20.12
CA PHE A 118 7.76 -1.72 -21.28
C PHE A 118 6.44 -2.29 -21.82
N LEU A 119 5.65 -2.93 -20.95
CA LEU A 119 4.39 -3.58 -21.33
C LEU A 119 3.33 -2.58 -21.82
N ASN A 120 3.33 -1.35 -21.29
CA ASN A 120 2.38 -0.31 -21.67
C ASN A 120 2.43 0.06 -23.16
N GLN A 121 3.56 -0.20 -23.84
CA GLN A 121 3.70 -0.02 -25.29
C GLN A 121 2.88 -1.03 -26.12
N TYR A 122 2.37 -2.09 -25.47
CA TYR A 122 1.63 -3.18 -26.08
C TYR A 122 0.20 -3.30 -25.52
N LYS A 123 -0.31 -2.24 -24.88
CA LYS A 123 -1.63 -2.22 -24.20
C LYS A 123 -2.84 -2.60 -25.06
N GLU A 124 -2.70 -2.63 -26.39
CA GLU A 124 -3.75 -3.09 -27.31
C GLU A 124 -4.03 -4.61 -27.19
N ASN A 125 -3.08 -5.37 -26.63
CA ASN A 125 -3.31 -6.77 -26.29
C ASN A 125 -4.06 -6.86 -24.95
N LYS A 126 -5.28 -7.43 -24.96
CA LYS A 126 -6.14 -7.55 -23.77
C LYS A 126 -5.47 -8.23 -22.57
N ILE A 127 -4.63 -9.24 -22.80
CA ILE A 127 -3.95 -9.93 -21.70
C ILE A 127 -2.86 -9.04 -21.09
N ILE A 128 -2.22 -8.20 -21.91
CA ILE A 128 -1.27 -7.19 -21.43
C ILE A 128 -2.01 -6.08 -20.67
N GLU A 129 -3.17 -5.65 -21.16
CA GLU A 129 -4.03 -4.68 -20.47
C GLU A 129 -4.41 -5.17 -19.07
N GLU A 130 -4.89 -6.42 -18.95
CA GLU A 130 -5.18 -7.06 -17.65
C GLU A 130 -3.95 -7.12 -16.74
N CYS A 131 -2.77 -7.43 -17.30
CA CYS A 131 -1.52 -7.43 -16.55
C CYS A 131 -1.14 -6.01 -16.07
N LEU A 132 -1.34 -4.98 -16.89
CA LEU A 132 -1.09 -3.59 -16.52
C LEU A 132 -2.05 -3.11 -15.42
N GLU A 133 -3.32 -3.52 -15.45
CA GLU A 133 -4.28 -3.23 -14.37
C GLU A 133 -3.85 -3.89 -13.06
N PHE A 134 -3.41 -5.15 -13.10
CA PHE A 134 -2.86 -5.82 -11.92
C PHE A 134 -1.64 -5.07 -11.35
N LEU A 135 -0.68 -4.69 -12.21
CA LEU A 135 0.49 -3.93 -11.78
C LEU A 135 0.11 -2.55 -11.19
N ARG A 136 -0.94 -1.90 -11.71
CA ARG A 136 -1.47 -0.65 -11.13
C ARG A 136 -2.08 -0.88 -9.75
N GLY A 137 -2.95 -1.89 -9.61
CA GLY A 137 -3.59 -2.24 -8.35
C GLY A 137 -2.59 -2.55 -7.23
N GLU A 138 -1.47 -3.18 -7.58
CA GLU A 138 -0.39 -3.51 -6.64
C GLU A 138 0.62 -2.36 -6.42
N GLY A 139 0.39 -1.17 -6.98
CA GLY A 139 1.29 -0.02 -6.85
C GLY A 139 2.65 -0.21 -7.52
N MET A 140 2.69 -1.00 -8.59
CA MET A 140 3.91 -1.35 -9.36
C MET A 140 4.04 -0.57 -10.68
N SER A 141 3.09 0.31 -11.01
CA SER A 141 3.07 1.08 -12.27
C SER A 141 3.96 2.33 -12.30
N SER A 142 4.83 2.51 -11.30
CA SER A 142 5.46 3.80 -10.92
C SER A 142 4.48 4.77 -10.25
N ALA A 143 5.00 5.60 -9.33
CA ALA A 143 4.33 6.82 -8.87
C ALA A 143 4.32 7.92 -9.97
N GLY A 144 5.03 7.66 -11.10
CA GLY A 144 5.27 8.63 -12.16
C GLY A 144 6.39 9.60 -11.79
N ASP A 145 6.78 10.42 -12.77
CA ASP A 145 7.55 11.63 -12.49
C ASP A 145 6.61 12.71 -11.93
N PHE A 146 7.16 13.62 -11.14
CA PHE A 146 6.40 14.80 -10.70
C PHE A 146 5.84 15.55 -11.91
N ASN A 147 4.54 15.79 -11.89
CA ASN A 147 3.85 16.62 -12.87
C ASN A 147 3.44 17.97 -12.23
N PHE A 148 2.89 18.89 -13.03
CA PHE A 148 2.53 20.22 -12.55
C PHE A 148 1.43 20.21 -11.48
N GLN A 149 0.49 19.27 -11.53
CA GLN A 149 -0.53 19.13 -10.49
C GLN A 149 0.11 18.74 -9.16
N ASP A 150 1.12 17.87 -9.15
CA ASP A 150 1.85 17.51 -7.95
C ASP A 150 2.57 18.73 -7.33
N LEU A 151 3.12 19.61 -8.16
CA LEU A 151 3.72 20.86 -7.69
C LEU A 151 2.69 21.81 -7.06
N ILE A 152 1.47 21.88 -7.64
CA ILE A 152 0.36 22.63 -7.05
C ILE A 152 -0.01 22.03 -5.69
N VAL A 153 -0.11 20.71 -5.58
CA VAL A 153 -0.43 20.05 -4.30
C VAL A 153 0.66 20.34 -3.26
N LEU A 154 1.93 20.19 -3.60
CA LEU A 154 3.05 20.48 -2.70
C LEU A 154 3.07 21.94 -2.21
N SER A 155 2.75 22.89 -3.09
CA SER A 155 2.69 24.31 -2.70
C SER A 155 1.51 24.66 -1.80
N ASN A 156 0.42 23.88 -1.82
CA ASN A 156 -0.79 24.14 -1.04
C ASN A 156 -0.93 23.25 0.20
N ILE A 157 -0.11 22.19 0.35
CA ILE A 157 -0.29 21.19 1.40
C ILE A 157 -0.28 21.79 2.81
N ASN A 158 0.63 22.74 3.08
CA ASN A 158 0.72 23.40 4.39
C ASN A 158 -0.54 24.21 4.72
N ALA A 159 -1.09 24.92 3.74
CA ALA A 159 -2.32 25.68 3.92
C ALA A 159 -3.53 24.77 4.15
N THR A 160 -3.57 23.61 3.48
CA THR A 160 -4.61 22.60 3.70
C THR A 160 -4.50 21.96 5.08
N ILE A 161 -3.29 21.59 5.52
CA ILE A 161 -3.04 21.06 6.87
C ILE A 161 -3.46 22.08 7.93
N ALA A 162 -3.09 23.35 7.77
CA ALA A 162 -3.45 24.41 8.71
C ALA A 162 -4.97 24.55 8.92
N LYS A 163 -5.77 24.40 7.85
CA LYS A 163 -7.24 24.41 7.95
C LYS A 163 -7.78 23.22 8.76
N MET A 164 -7.19 22.03 8.57
CA MET A 164 -7.56 20.85 9.34
C MET A 164 -7.18 21.01 10.81
N ASP A 165 -5.98 21.54 11.09
CA ASP A 165 -5.54 21.84 12.46
C ASP A 165 -6.43 22.87 13.14
N GLU A 166 -6.85 23.93 12.46
CA GLU A 166 -7.77 24.93 13.00
C GLU A 166 -9.10 24.29 13.46
N CYS A 167 -9.69 23.42 12.63
CA CYS A 167 -10.92 22.71 13.00
C CYS A 167 -10.71 21.78 14.20
N LEU A 168 -9.59 21.06 14.20
CA LEU A 168 -9.23 20.13 15.26
C LEU A 168 -8.96 20.86 16.58
N ASP A 169 -8.23 21.96 16.56
CA ASP A 169 -7.93 22.78 17.74
C ASP A 169 -9.19 23.45 18.31
N MET A 170 -10.15 23.82 17.46
CA MET A 170 -11.45 24.32 17.90
C MET A 170 -12.30 23.27 18.63
N VAL A 171 -12.26 22.00 18.20
CA VAL A 171 -13.06 20.93 18.84
C VAL A 171 -12.33 20.25 20.01
N LYS A 172 -11.00 20.39 20.07
CA LYS A 172 -10.15 19.80 21.12
C LYS A 172 -10.63 20.05 22.55
N PRO A 173 -11.11 21.25 22.96
CA PRO A 173 -11.64 21.47 24.30
C PRO A 173 -12.83 20.55 24.61
N LYS A 174 -13.74 20.39 23.64
CA LYS A 174 -14.92 19.52 23.77
C LYS A 174 -14.52 18.05 23.89
N LEU A 175 -13.58 17.60 23.05
CA LEU A 175 -13.05 16.25 23.13
C LEU A 175 -12.38 15.99 24.49
N THR A 176 -11.63 16.97 24.98
CA THR A 176 -10.96 16.92 26.29
C THR A 176 -11.94 16.85 27.44
N GLU A 177 -13.01 17.65 27.38
CA GLU A 177 -14.09 17.65 28.38
C GLU A 177 -14.79 16.28 28.47
N CYS A 178 -15.10 15.66 27.33
CA CYS A 178 -15.83 14.39 27.29
C CYS A 178 -14.94 13.16 27.57
N PHE A 179 -13.70 13.16 27.09
CA PHE A 179 -12.88 11.95 27.01
C PHE A 179 -11.45 12.09 27.54
N GLY A 180 -11.11 13.25 28.11
CA GLY A 180 -9.75 13.54 28.56
C GLY A 180 -8.84 13.97 27.42
N LYS A 181 -7.61 14.33 27.79
CA LYS A 181 -6.63 14.95 26.88
C LYS A 181 -6.30 14.02 25.71
N PRO A 182 -6.51 14.45 24.45
CA PRO A 182 -6.16 13.63 23.28
C PRO A 182 -4.65 13.48 23.12
N TYR A 183 -4.25 12.52 22.31
CA TYR A 183 -2.85 12.28 21.98
C TYR A 183 -2.26 13.45 21.15
N GLU A 184 -1.14 14.00 21.62
CA GLU A 184 -0.53 15.25 21.12
C GLU A 184 0.97 15.08 20.82
N ARG A 185 1.38 14.05 20.07
CA ARG A 185 2.75 14.05 19.55
C ARG A 185 2.79 14.84 18.25
N ASP A 186 3.66 15.85 18.21
CA ASP A 186 3.73 16.92 17.19
C ASP A 186 3.63 16.46 15.72
N TYR A 187 4.09 15.25 15.39
CA TYR A 187 4.12 14.73 14.02
C TYR A 187 3.25 13.49 13.78
N GLU A 188 2.52 13.01 14.79
CA GLU A 188 1.78 11.75 14.66
C GLU A 188 0.61 11.87 13.68
N ARG A 189 -0.07 13.02 13.62
CA ARG A 189 -1.14 13.26 12.63
C ARG A 189 -0.64 13.15 11.18
N LEU A 190 0.58 13.63 10.90
CA LEU A 190 1.16 13.53 9.56
C LEU A 190 1.54 12.09 9.20
N LYS A 191 2.02 11.29 10.17
CA LYS A 191 2.26 9.86 9.94
C LYS A 191 0.98 9.11 9.59
N GLN A 192 -0.15 9.51 10.19
CA GLN A 192 -1.46 8.93 9.89
C GLN A 192 -1.89 9.17 8.44
N ILE A 193 -1.48 10.27 7.79
CA ILE A 193 -1.78 10.48 6.36
C ILE A 193 -1.15 9.37 5.52
N CYS A 194 0.14 9.07 5.75
CA CYS A 194 0.87 8.10 4.94
C CYS A 194 0.47 6.65 5.26
N LEU A 195 0.18 6.34 6.52
CA LEU A 195 -0.08 4.97 6.97
C LEU A 195 -1.56 4.61 6.88
N ASN A 196 -2.40 5.57 7.23
CA ASN A 196 -3.81 5.35 7.47
C ASN A 196 -4.73 6.24 6.64
N GLU A 197 -4.21 7.03 5.70
CA GLU A 197 -4.99 7.91 4.84
C GLU A 197 -5.99 8.79 5.64
N GLN A 198 -5.55 9.25 6.82
CA GLN A 198 -6.37 10.05 7.73
C GLN A 198 -5.55 11.12 8.45
N TYR A 199 -6.21 12.20 8.86
CA TYR A 199 -5.63 13.28 9.67
C TYR A 199 -6.53 13.54 10.88
N VAL A 200 -6.18 12.94 12.02
CA VAL A 200 -7.10 12.81 13.16
C VAL A 200 -6.42 13.08 14.51
N MET A 201 -7.24 13.40 15.51
CA MET A 201 -6.90 13.31 16.93
C MET A 201 -7.71 12.20 17.59
N TRP A 202 -7.18 11.63 18.67
CA TRP A 202 -7.87 10.58 19.39
C TRP A 202 -7.58 10.60 20.89
N SER A 203 -8.50 10.03 21.67
CA SER A 203 -8.35 9.77 23.10
C SER A 203 -8.60 8.28 23.35
N GLU A 204 -7.74 7.64 24.14
CA GLU A 204 -7.80 6.21 24.47
C GLU A 204 -8.30 5.97 25.91
N ASN A 205 -8.71 4.73 26.19
CA ASN A 205 -9.24 4.26 27.48
C ASN A 205 -10.42 5.10 27.96
N ILE A 206 -11.34 5.37 27.04
CA ILE A 206 -12.44 6.31 27.26
C ILE A 206 -13.67 5.71 27.95
N ILE A 207 -13.83 4.38 27.86
CA ILE A 207 -14.98 3.61 28.36
C ILE A 207 -14.47 2.26 28.89
N GLY A 208 -14.93 1.88 30.08
CA GLY A 208 -14.71 0.55 30.66
C GLY A 208 -13.24 0.20 30.96
N ASP A 209 -13.04 -1.03 31.41
CA ASP A 209 -11.71 -1.61 31.58
C ASP A 209 -11.33 -2.37 30.29
N GLY A 210 -10.28 -1.91 29.61
CA GLY A 210 -9.81 -2.46 28.33
C GLY A 210 -9.71 -1.38 27.25
N TYR A 211 -9.26 -1.77 26.04
CA TYR A 211 -9.06 -0.81 24.97
C TYR A 211 -10.39 -0.22 24.48
N SER A 212 -10.45 1.10 24.46
CA SER A 212 -11.51 1.89 23.83
C SER A 212 -10.92 3.23 23.39
N GLU A 213 -11.45 3.80 22.33
CA GLU A 213 -10.89 5.01 21.73
C GLU A 213 -11.99 5.82 21.05
N VAL A 214 -11.88 7.14 21.08
CA VAL A 214 -12.63 8.03 20.20
C VAL A 214 -11.67 8.74 19.25
N ILE A 215 -12.01 8.76 17.97
CA ILE A 215 -11.22 9.36 16.90
C ILE A 215 -12.04 10.50 16.29
N VAL A 216 -11.41 11.64 16.00
CA VAL A 216 -12.03 12.83 15.38
C VAL A 216 -11.09 13.41 14.34
N GLY A 217 -11.58 13.65 13.13
CA GLY A 217 -10.84 14.41 12.12
C GLY A 217 -11.26 14.14 10.70
N PHE A 218 -10.29 13.94 9.82
CA PHE A 218 -10.48 13.85 8.38
C PHE A 218 -10.00 12.51 7.84
N GLU A 219 -10.76 11.90 6.94
CA GLU A 219 -10.42 10.66 6.27
C GLU A 219 -10.39 10.87 4.74
N PHE A 220 -9.36 10.32 4.10
CA PHE A 220 -9.14 10.41 2.65
C PHE A 220 -9.43 9.08 1.92
N ARG A 221 -9.82 8.05 2.68
CA ARG A 221 -10.16 6.70 2.21
C ARG A 221 -11.50 6.68 1.48
N GLY A 222 -11.62 5.77 0.50
CA GLY A 222 -12.91 5.41 -0.11
C GLY A 222 -12.99 5.56 -1.63
N GLU A 223 -13.99 4.91 -2.22
CA GLU A 223 -14.30 4.99 -3.64
C GLU A 223 -14.63 6.43 -4.05
N GLY A 224 -13.98 6.94 -5.09
CA GLY A 224 -14.15 8.32 -5.57
C GLY A 224 -13.27 9.37 -4.89
N LYS A 225 -12.51 9.02 -3.83
CA LYS A 225 -11.53 9.90 -3.14
C LYS A 225 -12.09 11.26 -2.69
N ILE A 226 -13.36 11.32 -2.29
CA ILE A 226 -13.92 12.54 -1.70
C ILE A 226 -13.55 12.53 -0.20
N PRO A 227 -12.74 13.49 0.29
CA PRO A 227 -12.40 13.56 1.70
C PRO A 227 -13.64 13.70 2.57
N LYS A 228 -13.64 13.08 3.73
CA LYS A 228 -14.73 13.12 4.70
C LYS A 228 -14.27 13.67 6.04
N VAL A 229 -15.20 14.26 6.79
CA VAL A 229 -15.04 14.45 8.24
C VAL A 229 -15.56 13.21 8.94
N VAL A 230 -14.85 12.75 9.97
CA VAL A 230 -15.13 11.49 10.67
C VAL A 230 -15.10 11.68 12.19
N VAL A 231 -16.02 11.00 12.88
CA VAL A 231 -15.96 10.76 14.34
C VAL A 231 -16.25 9.29 14.60
N SER A 232 -15.35 8.59 15.27
CA SER A 232 -15.47 7.13 15.47
C SER A 232 -15.29 6.74 16.93
N LEU A 233 -16.04 5.72 17.36
CA LEU A 233 -15.86 4.98 18.61
C LEU A 233 -15.28 3.61 18.28
N VAL A 234 -14.08 3.32 18.78
CA VAL A 234 -13.47 2.00 18.75
C VAL A 234 -13.60 1.37 20.13
N ILE A 235 -14.05 0.12 20.19
CA ILE A 235 -14.13 -0.62 21.44
C ILE A 235 -13.69 -2.08 21.22
N ALA A 236 -12.75 -2.54 22.04
CA ALA A 236 -12.27 -3.91 21.96
C ALA A 236 -13.29 -4.90 22.51
N LYS A 237 -13.36 -6.10 21.91
CA LYS A 237 -14.33 -7.14 22.35
C LYS A 237 -14.07 -7.67 23.75
N ASN A 238 -12.85 -7.50 24.26
CA ASN A 238 -12.47 -7.84 25.63
C ASN A 238 -12.67 -6.69 26.63
N ASN A 239 -13.13 -5.51 26.18
CA ASN A 239 -13.44 -4.40 27.06
C ASN A 239 -14.68 -4.74 27.92
N SER A 240 -14.66 -4.38 29.21
CA SER A 240 -15.73 -4.71 30.16
C SER A 240 -17.11 -4.19 29.75
N GLU A 241 -17.17 -3.08 29.01
CA GLU A 241 -18.40 -2.43 28.57
C GLU A 241 -18.81 -2.80 27.14
N PHE A 242 -18.06 -3.67 26.45
CA PHE A 242 -18.32 -4.02 25.05
C PHE A 242 -19.77 -4.46 24.80
N GLY A 243 -20.29 -5.37 25.65
CA GLY A 243 -21.65 -5.86 25.54
C GLY A 243 -22.70 -4.77 25.77
N ASN A 244 -22.50 -3.93 26.78
CA ASN A 244 -23.43 -2.85 27.14
C ASN A 244 -23.50 -1.80 26.02
N ILE A 245 -22.35 -1.34 25.53
CA ILE A 245 -22.26 -0.37 24.43
C ILE A 245 -22.90 -0.93 23.16
N THR A 246 -22.55 -2.17 22.79
CA THR A 246 -23.12 -2.81 21.60
C THR A 246 -24.64 -2.94 21.69
N ASN A 247 -25.18 -3.26 22.87
CA ASN A 247 -26.61 -3.33 23.08
C ASN A 247 -27.28 -1.96 23.01
N LYS A 248 -26.73 -0.93 23.69
CA LYS A 248 -27.23 0.45 23.60
C LYS A 248 -27.30 0.94 22.15
N ILE A 249 -26.30 0.60 21.34
CA ILE A 249 -26.25 0.96 19.91
C ILE A 249 -27.32 0.20 19.11
N LYS A 250 -27.51 -1.10 19.38
CA LYS A 250 -28.53 -1.91 18.69
C LYS A 250 -29.97 -1.49 19.04
N GLU A 251 -30.21 -1.08 20.28
CA GLU A 251 -31.53 -0.62 20.74
C GLU A 251 -31.93 0.72 20.13
N ASN A 252 -30.96 1.51 19.68
CA ASN A 252 -31.17 2.79 19.00
C ASN A 252 -30.69 2.66 17.55
N GLU A 253 -31.51 2.03 16.72
CA GLU A 253 -31.21 1.86 15.30
C GLU A 253 -30.77 3.20 14.67
N ASN A 254 -29.66 3.17 13.93
CA ASN A 254 -29.07 4.31 13.23
C ASN A 254 -28.52 5.43 14.13
N ILE A 255 -28.02 5.13 15.35
CA ILE A 255 -27.18 6.10 16.08
C ILE A 255 -25.98 6.50 15.21
N PHE A 256 -25.28 5.53 14.63
CA PHE A 256 -24.08 5.73 13.82
C PHE A 256 -24.41 5.59 12.33
N ASP A 257 -23.58 6.21 11.49
CA ASP A 257 -23.73 6.11 10.03
C ASP A 257 -23.27 4.73 9.54
N GLY A 258 -22.37 4.06 10.26
CA GLY A 258 -21.98 2.68 10.00
C GLY A 258 -21.18 2.01 11.12
N CYS A 259 -20.86 0.73 10.90
CA CYS A 259 -20.05 -0.10 11.79
C CYS A 259 -19.11 -1.01 10.98
N VAL A 260 -17.87 -1.17 11.45
CA VAL A 260 -16.92 -2.20 11.00
C VAL A 260 -16.65 -3.15 12.16
N GLU A 261 -16.97 -4.43 11.97
CA GLU A 261 -16.68 -5.49 12.94
C GLU A 261 -15.39 -6.21 12.56
N ASP A 262 -14.38 -6.11 13.41
CA ASP A 262 -13.13 -6.88 13.30
C ASP A 262 -13.17 -8.09 14.25
N THR A 263 -12.22 -9.01 14.12
CA THR A 263 -11.95 -10.07 15.09
C THR A 263 -11.71 -9.56 16.51
N SER A 264 -11.05 -8.39 16.66
CA SER A 264 -10.56 -7.89 17.95
C SER A 264 -11.30 -6.66 18.48
N VAL A 265 -11.83 -5.82 17.60
CA VAL A 265 -12.50 -4.56 17.93
C VAL A 265 -13.76 -4.36 17.09
N ASN A 266 -14.69 -3.54 17.57
CA ASN A 266 -15.73 -2.95 16.75
C ASN A 266 -15.48 -1.44 16.60
N ILE A 267 -15.71 -0.92 15.39
CA ILE A 267 -15.57 0.50 15.06
C ILE A 267 -16.94 1.02 14.62
N TYR A 268 -17.51 1.93 15.40
CA TYR A 268 -18.75 2.62 15.07
C TYR A 268 -18.40 4.04 14.64
N TYR A 269 -18.93 4.51 13.51
CA TYR A 269 -18.48 5.77 12.93
C TYR A 269 -19.60 6.67 12.44
N PHE A 270 -19.32 7.96 12.49
CA PHE A 270 -20.02 9.02 11.80
C PHE A 270 -19.13 9.52 10.68
N GLU A 271 -19.71 9.74 9.51
CA GLU A 271 -18.98 10.33 8.40
C GLU A 271 -19.83 11.33 7.63
N LYS A 272 -19.19 12.37 7.11
CA LYS A 272 -19.85 13.30 6.20
C LYS A 272 -18.86 13.77 5.13
N PRO A 273 -19.23 13.77 3.84
CA PRO A 273 -18.37 14.30 2.78
C PRO A 273 -18.00 15.76 3.06
N LEU A 274 -16.71 16.10 2.93
CA LEU A 274 -16.24 17.47 3.12
C LEU A 274 -16.86 18.43 2.08
N SER A 275 -17.25 17.89 0.91
CA SER A 275 -17.99 18.61 -0.13
C SER A 275 -19.29 19.24 0.37
N ASP A 276 -19.94 18.65 1.38
CA ASP A 276 -21.22 19.13 1.91
C ASP A 276 -21.08 20.48 2.63
N PHE A 277 -19.85 20.84 3.02
CA PHE A 277 -19.56 22.10 3.71
C PHE A 277 -19.12 23.22 2.74
N LEU A 278 -18.83 22.91 1.47
CA LEU A 278 -18.22 23.86 0.53
C LEU A 278 -19.10 25.06 0.17
N SER A 279 -20.42 24.92 0.26
CA SER A 279 -21.37 26.00 -0.03
C SER A 279 -21.54 26.98 1.15
N SER A 280 -21.06 26.62 2.34
CA SER A 280 -21.17 27.47 3.52
C SER A 280 -20.14 28.61 3.50
N SER A 281 -20.56 29.77 4.01
CA SER A 281 -19.67 30.90 4.29
C SER A 281 -18.88 30.74 5.59
N ASN A 282 -19.25 29.79 6.45
CA ASN A 282 -18.64 29.54 7.77
C ASN A 282 -18.20 28.07 7.92
N GLN A 283 -17.54 27.52 6.90
CA GLN A 283 -17.23 26.09 6.78
C GLN A 283 -16.55 25.50 8.03
N ASN A 284 -15.48 26.14 8.53
CA ASN A 284 -14.74 25.68 9.71
C ASN A 284 -15.66 25.54 10.93
N LYS A 285 -16.55 26.52 11.14
CA LYS A 285 -17.48 26.51 12.26
C LYS A 285 -18.48 25.37 12.15
N GLU A 286 -19.06 25.16 10.97
CA GLU A 286 -20.03 24.07 10.75
C GLU A 286 -19.39 22.69 10.90
N ILE A 287 -18.14 22.52 10.45
CA ILE A 287 -17.37 21.29 10.67
C ILE A 287 -17.17 21.05 12.16
N CYS A 288 -16.77 22.08 12.91
CA CYS A 288 -16.55 21.98 14.36
C CYS A 288 -17.84 21.68 15.13
N GLU A 289 -18.95 22.32 14.75
CA GLU A 289 -20.27 22.04 15.33
C GLU A 289 -20.73 20.61 15.03
N TRP A 290 -20.45 20.12 13.81
CA TRP A 290 -20.70 18.73 13.46
C TRP A 290 -19.87 17.78 14.34
N PHE A 291 -18.57 17.99 14.46
CA PHE A 291 -17.72 17.18 15.34
C PHE A 291 -18.22 17.19 16.79
N ALA A 292 -18.49 18.37 17.35
CA ALA A 292 -18.95 18.51 18.73
C ALA A 292 -20.26 17.75 18.98
N LYS A 293 -21.22 17.84 18.05
CA LYS A 293 -22.48 17.10 18.13
C LYS A 293 -22.27 15.58 18.14
N LYS A 294 -21.36 15.07 17.32
CA LYS A 294 -21.07 13.62 17.25
C LYS A 294 -20.30 13.13 18.48
N ILE A 295 -19.37 13.94 18.98
CA ILE A 295 -18.70 13.73 20.28
C ILE A 295 -19.72 13.59 21.40
N ASP A 296 -20.72 14.49 21.46
CA ASP A 296 -21.77 14.44 22.48
C ASP A 296 -22.56 13.13 22.43
N ILE A 297 -22.89 12.65 21.23
CA ILE A 297 -23.59 11.36 21.07
C ILE A 297 -22.76 10.21 21.65
N ILE A 298 -21.47 10.13 21.32
CA ILE A 298 -20.59 9.08 21.89
C ILE A 298 -20.50 9.23 23.42
N ASN A 299 -20.42 10.45 23.93
CA ASN A 299 -20.33 10.70 25.37
C ASN A 299 -21.57 10.20 26.13
N THR A 300 -22.76 10.20 25.52
CA THR A 300 -23.98 9.63 26.14
C THR A 300 -23.97 8.11 26.26
N LEU A 301 -23.04 7.43 25.58
CA LEU A 301 -22.95 5.96 25.62
C LEU A 301 -22.15 5.45 26.82
N LYS A 302 -21.30 6.28 27.43
CA LYS A 302 -20.65 6.03 28.73
C LYS A 302 -21.70 5.66 29.78
#